data_AF-A0A6V1P0V2-F1
#
_entry.id   AF-A0A6V1P0V2-F1
#
_cell.length_a   1.000
_cell.length_b   1.000
_cell.length_c   1.000
_cell.angle_alpha   90.00
_cell.angle_beta   90.00
_cell.angle_gamma   90.00
#
_symmetry.space_group_name_H-M   'P 1'
#
loop_
_entity.id
_entity.type
_entity.pdbx_description
1 polymer ?
#
loop_
_entity_poly.entity_id
_entity_poly.type
_entity_poly.pdbx_seq_one_letter_code
_entity_poly.pdbx_strand_id
1 'polypeptide(L)'
;GGGLSAAAAAAAEGGGVDERTAQMLARDFAASWKSSIESINQDVLSYFANFKNGMEVLKQVLTQLLLYYSRFQEIIRKTWRKLPPWSKDLVSTAQILVEIKKYSRSF
;
A
#
# COMPACT_ATOMS: atom_id res chain seq x y z
N GLY A 1 -11.64 -17.84 -43.28
CA GLY A 1 -12.13 -16.50 -42.90
C GLY A 1 -12.37 -16.42 -41.41
N GLY A 2 -11.69 -15.50 -40.72
CA GLY A 2 -12.27 -14.65 -39.67
C GLY A 2 -12.41 -15.14 -38.21
N GLY A 3 -12.38 -16.44 -37.89
CA GLY A 3 -12.83 -16.89 -36.57
C GLY A 3 -11.85 -16.77 -35.38
N LEU A 4 -10.54 -16.92 -35.61
CA LEU A 4 -9.55 -17.01 -34.53
C LEU A 4 -9.00 -15.65 -34.03
N SER A 5 -9.20 -14.58 -34.79
CA SER A 5 -8.67 -13.25 -34.44
C SER A 5 -9.52 -12.54 -33.39
N ALA A 6 -10.81 -12.85 -33.28
CA ALA A 6 -11.72 -12.19 -32.35
C ALA A 6 -11.60 -12.77 -30.92
N ALA A 7 -11.34 -14.07 -30.77
CA ALA A 7 -11.16 -14.72 -29.47
C ALA A 7 -9.85 -14.29 -28.78
N ALA A 8 -8.78 -14.04 -29.55
CA ALA A 8 -7.53 -13.50 -29.01
C ALA A 8 -7.64 -12.01 -28.61
N ALA A 9 -8.51 -11.25 -29.28
CA ALA A 9 -8.79 -9.86 -28.90
C ALA A 9 -9.73 -9.76 -27.68
N ALA A 10 -10.69 -10.68 -27.54
CA ALA A 10 -11.60 -10.74 -26.39
C ALA A 10 -10.93 -11.21 -25.09
N ALA A 11 -9.81 -11.94 -25.18
CA ALA A 11 -9.02 -12.35 -24.02
C ALA A 11 -8.18 -11.20 -23.40
N ALA A 12 -8.06 -10.06 -24.09
CA ALA A 12 -7.35 -8.88 -23.59
C ALA A 12 -8.25 -7.92 -22.78
N GLU A 13 -9.57 -8.10 -22.83
CA GLU A 13 -10.56 -7.19 -22.23
C GLU A 13 -11.06 -7.73 -20.87
N GLY A 14 -10.12 -8.05 -19.98
CA GLY A 14 -10.42 -8.52 -18.63
C GLY A 14 -9.31 -8.21 -17.63
N GLY A 15 -9.44 -7.08 -16.91
CA GLY A 15 -8.77 -6.89 -15.62
C GLY A 15 -7.39 -6.22 -15.63
N GLY A 16 -7.11 -5.31 -16.56
CA GLY A 16 -5.94 -4.42 -16.46
C GLY A 16 -6.09 -3.45 -15.28
N VAL A 17 -5.01 -3.23 -14.51
CA VAL A 17 -5.00 -2.18 -13.48
C VAL A 17 -5.10 -0.81 -14.16
N ASP A 18 -6.14 -0.04 -13.82
CA ASP A 18 -6.30 1.32 -14.33
C ASP A 18 -5.16 2.22 -13.82
N GLU A 19 -4.38 2.78 -14.76
CA GLU A 19 -3.20 3.57 -14.42
C GLU A 19 -3.54 4.82 -13.64
N ARG A 20 -4.67 5.48 -13.96
CA ARG A 20 -5.13 6.68 -13.26
C ARG A 20 -5.45 6.37 -11.79
N THR A 21 -6.16 5.27 -11.55
CA THR A 21 -6.49 4.81 -10.20
C THR A 21 -5.23 4.47 -9.41
N ALA A 22 -4.28 3.75 -10.02
CA ALA A 22 -3.01 3.43 -9.38
C ALA A 22 -2.19 4.67 -9.04
N GLN A 23 -2.16 5.66 -9.93
CA GLN A 23 -1.49 6.94 -9.70
C GLN A 23 -2.14 7.73 -8.56
N MET A 24 -3.47 7.81 -8.52
CA MET A 24 -4.20 8.49 -7.45
C MET A 24 -3.90 7.84 -6.09
N LEU A 25 -4.02 6.51 -6.00
CA LEU A 25 -3.70 5.77 -4.79
C LEU A 25 -2.25 5.98 -4.32
N ALA A 26 -1.29 5.98 -5.24
CA ALA A 26 0.11 6.22 -4.92
C ALA A 26 0.32 7.62 -4.32
N ARG A 27 -0.32 8.64 -4.90
CA ARG A 27 -0.22 10.04 -4.44
C ARG A 27 -0.92 10.28 -3.13
N ASP A 28 -2.14 9.76 -2.97
CA ASP A 28 -2.92 9.88 -1.74
C ASP A 28 -2.19 9.22 -0.58
N PHE A 29 -1.63 8.03 -0.81
CA PHE A 29 -0.79 7.35 0.17
C PHE A 29 0.45 8.19 0.49
N ALA A 30 1.18 8.68 -0.53
CA ALA A 30 2.38 9.49 -0.32
C ALA A 30 2.13 10.77 0.50
N ALA A 31 0.94 11.37 0.35
CA ALA A 31 0.54 12.56 1.10
C ALA A 31 0.14 12.28 2.56
N SER A 32 -0.41 11.10 2.86
CA SER A 32 -1.13 10.85 4.11
C SER A 32 -0.56 9.71 4.98
N TRP A 33 0.43 8.95 4.51
CA TRP A 33 0.88 7.74 5.21
C TRP A 33 1.43 8.00 6.62
N LYS A 34 2.14 9.11 6.83
CA LYS A 34 2.69 9.46 8.16
C LYS A 34 1.60 9.82 9.16
N SER A 35 0.70 10.72 8.79
CA SER A 35 -0.42 11.12 9.64
C SER A 35 -1.38 9.95 9.91
N SER A 36 -1.55 9.06 8.93
CA SER A 36 -2.33 7.83 9.10
C SER A 36 -1.70 6.90 10.14
N ILE A 37 -0.36 6.71 10.11
CA ILE A 37 0.35 5.92 11.13
C ILE A 37 0.21 6.57 12.51
N GLU A 38 0.35 7.90 12.61
CA GLU A 38 0.16 8.62 13.86
C GLU A 38 -1.26 8.47 14.42
N SER A 39 -2.28 8.59 13.56
CA SER A 39 -3.68 8.39 13.93
C SER A 39 -3.92 6.97 14.47
N ILE A 40 -3.40 5.94 13.79
CA ILE A 40 -3.51 4.55 14.26
C ILE A 40 -2.91 4.40 15.66
N ASN A 41 -1.77 5.05 15.93
CA ASN A 41 -1.18 5.03 17.27
C ASN A 41 -2.07 5.71 18.32
N GLN A 42 -2.63 6.89 18.00
CA GLN A 42 -3.55 7.59 18.91
C GLN A 42 -4.82 6.79 19.18
N ASP A 43 -5.39 6.14 18.16
CA ASP A 43 -6.54 5.27 18.29
C ASP A 43 -6.23 4.09 19.21
N VAL A 44 -5.07 3.46 19.04
CA VAL A 44 -4.66 2.36 19.92
C VAL A 44 -4.55 2.83 21.37
N LEU A 45 -3.91 3.97 21.62
CA LEU A 45 -3.76 4.51 22.98
C LEU A 45 -5.12 4.91 23.60
N SER A 46 -6.08 5.32 22.77
CA SER A 46 -7.41 5.73 23.22
C SER A 46 -8.34 4.55 23.53
N TYR A 47 -8.30 3.49 22.71
CA TYR A 47 -9.26 2.39 22.79
C TYR A 47 -8.75 1.18 23.60
N PHE A 48 -7.44 1.02 23.77
CA PHE A 48 -6.87 -0.13 24.49
C PHE A 48 -6.30 0.29 25.86
N ALA A 49 -7.12 0.20 26.90
CA ALA A 49 -6.70 0.49 28.29
C ALA A 49 -5.57 -0.43 28.78
N ASN A 50 -5.49 -1.67 28.26
CA ASN A 50 -4.36 -2.55 28.52
C ASN A 50 -3.23 -2.23 27.52
N PHE A 51 -2.18 -1.59 28.01
CA PHE A 51 -1.04 -1.16 27.21
C PHE A 51 -0.37 -2.30 26.44
N LYS A 52 -0.15 -3.47 27.07
CA LYS A 52 0.48 -4.62 26.43
C LYS A 52 -0.35 -5.14 25.24
N ASN A 53 -1.67 -5.23 25.42
CA ASN A 53 -2.58 -5.63 24.35
C ASN A 53 -2.63 -4.58 23.24
N GLY A 54 -2.70 -3.29 23.60
CA GLY A 54 -2.67 -2.19 22.64
C GLY A 54 -1.41 -2.22 21.77
N MET A 55 -0.24 -2.42 22.37
CA MET A 55 1.04 -2.50 21.64
C MET A 55 1.10 -3.68 20.67
N GLU A 56 0.57 -4.84 21.05
CA GLU A 56 0.51 -6.00 20.16
C GLU A 56 -0.44 -5.73 18.97
N VAL A 57 -1.59 -5.09 19.23
CA VAL A 57 -2.52 -4.66 18.18
C VAL A 57 -1.86 -3.64 17.24
N LEU A 58 -1.20 -2.62 17.78
CA LEU A 58 -0.50 -1.60 17.00
C LEU A 58 0.54 -2.25 16.08
N LYS A 59 1.37 -3.15 16.63
CA LYS A 59 2.38 -3.87 15.86
C LYS A 59 1.75 -4.67 14.73
N GLN A 60 0.65 -5.39 14.98
CA GLN A 60 -0.02 -6.18 13.95
C GLN A 60 -0.61 -5.30 12.84
N VAL A 61 -1.30 -4.22 13.19
CA VAL A 61 -1.89 -3.28 12.23
C VAL A 61 -0.81 -2.61 11.38
N LEU A 62 0.27 -2.10 11.98
CA LEU A 62 1.37 -1.47 11.25
C LEU A 62 2.12 -2.48 10.36
N THR A 63 2.27 -3.73 10.79
CA THR A 63 2.84 -4.80 9.97
C THR A 63 1.97 -5.09 8.75
N GLN A 64 0.64 -5.14 8.93
CA GLN A 64 -0.29 -5.32 7.82
C GLN A 64 -0.25 -4.13 6.85
N LEU A 65 -0.20 -2.90 7.34
CA LEU A 65 -0.05 -1.70 6.49
C LEU A 65 1.20 -1.80 5.61
N LEU A 66 2.35 -2.15 6.19
CA LEU A 66 3.60 -2.33 5.45
C LEU A 66 3.48 -3.46 4.41
N LEU A 67 2.87 -4.59 4.78
CA LEU A 67 2.67 -5.73 3.89
C LEU A 67 1.78 -5.37 2.69
N TYR A 68 0.64 -4.74 2.92
CA TYR A 68 -0.29 -4.35 1.87
C TYR A 68 0.34 -3.33 0.92
N TYR A 69 1.06 -2.34 1.46
CA TYR A 69 1.74 -1.37 0.61
C TYR A 69 2.90 -2.00 -0.19
N SER A 70 3.64 -2.95 0.39
CA SER A 70 4.66 -3.72 -0.35
C SER A 70 4.05 -4.53 -1.50
N ARG A 71 2.90 -5.16 -1.27
CA ARG A 71 2.14 -5.87 -2.31
C ARG A 71 1.62 -4.91 -3.39
N PHE A 72 1.15 -3.73 -3.02
CA PHE A 72 0.75 -2.69 -3.98
C PHE A 72 1.93 -2.31 -4.91
N GLN A 73 3.12 -2.07 -4.36
CA GLN A 73 4.31 -1.81 -5.16
C GLN A 73 4.71 -2.98 -6.06
N GLU A 74 4.50 -4.22 -5.60
CA GLU A 74 4.72 -5.41 -6.41
C GLU A 74 3.72 -5.53 -7.57
N ILE A 75 2.44 -5.22 -7.33
CA ILE A 75 1.41 -5.15 -8.38
C ILE A 75 1.84 -4.16 -9.45
N ILE A 76 2.23 -2.93 -9.09
CA ILE A 76 2.72 -1.92 -10.06
C ILE A 76 3.87 -2.47 -10.91
N ARG A 77 4.85 -3.11 -10.29
CA ARG A 77 6.01 -3.68 -11.01
C ARG A 77 5.63 -4.83 -11.95
N LYS A 78 4.60 -5.63 -11.61
CA LYS A 78 4.12 -6.74 -12.42
C LYS A 78 3.19 -6.29 -13.55
N THR A 79 2.43 -5.21 -13.34
CA THR A 79 1.47 -4.68 -14.31
C THR A 79 2.19 -4.00 -15.48
N TRP A 80 3.18 -3.14 -15.21
CA TRP A 80 3.82 -2.32 -16.26
C TRP A 80 5.25 -2.80 -16.55
N ARG A 81 5.47 -3.33 -17.76
CA ARG A 81 6.82 -3.73 -18.25
C ARG A 81 7.81 -2.57 -18.22
N LYS A 82 7.33 -1.36 -18.51
CA LYS A 82 8.05 -0.09 -18.33
C LYS A 82 7.30 0.71 -17.28
N LEU A 83 7.95 1.00 -16.16
CA LEU A 83 7.33 1.73 -15.06
C LEU A 83 6.82 3.11 -15.53
N PRO A 84 5.61 3.50 -15.11
CA PRO A 84 5.05 4.79 -15.47
C PRO A 84 5.77 5.93 -14.72
N PRO A 85 5.82 7.16 -15.26
CA PRO A 85 6.60 8.27 -14.69
C PRO A 85 6.25 8.64 -13.24
N TRP A 86 5.01 8.39 -12.81
CA TRP A 86 4.54 8.65 -11.46
C TRP A 86 5.02 7.61 -10.44
N SER A 87 5.58 6.47 -10.86
CA SER A 87 6.06 5.44 -9.93
C SER A 87 7.20 5.93 -9.03
N LYS A 88 7.87 7.03 -9.40
CA LYS A 88 8.87 7.71 -8.57
C LYS A 88 8.28 8.37 -7.32
N ASP A 89 6.97 8.64 -7.33
CA ASP A 89 6.23 9.25 -6.21
C ASP A 89 5.88 8.20 -5.14
N LEU A 90 6.15 6.91 -5.40
CA LEU A 90 5.93 5.84 -4.43
C LEU A 90 6.87 6.01 -3.23
N VAL A 91 6.27 6.04 -2.04
CA VAL A 91 6.99 5.99 -0.77
C VAL A 91 7.81 4.71 -0.68
N SER A 92 9.04 4.77 -0.17
CA SER A 92 9.83 3.57 0.06
C SER A 92 9.32 2.77 1.26
N THR A 93 9.24 1.44 1.14
CA THR A 93 8.92 0.54 2.28
C THR A 93 9.91 0.70 3.44
N ALA A 94 11.17 1.05 3.15
CA ALA A 94 12.16 1.36 4.17
C ALA A 94 11.78 2.61 4.98
N GLN A 95 11.24 3.66 4.34
CA GLN A 95 10.76 4.86 5.04
C GLN A 95 9.57 4.55 5.94
N ILE A 96 8.63 3.75 5.44
CA ILE A 96 7.48 3.29 6.24
C ILE A 96 7.95 2.49 7.45
N LEU A 97 8.90 1.56 7.26
CA LEU A 97 9.46 0.76 8.35
C LEU A 97 10.18 1.61 9.40
N VAL A 98 10.94 2.63 8.99
CA VAL A 98 11.60 3.56 9.92
C VAL A 98 10.56 4.32 10.74
N GLU A 99 9.47 4.78 10.11
CA GLU A 99 8.38 5.47 10.82
C GLU A 99 7.68 4.55 11.82
N ILE A 100 7.33 3.32 11.42
CA ILE A 100 6.75 2.29 12.30
C ILE A 100 7.64 2.04 13.53
N LYS A 101 8.96 1.96 13.34
CA LYS A 101 9.93 1.74 14.43
C LYS A 101 9.98 2.87 15.46
N LYS A 102 9.48 4.08 15.15
CA LYS A 102 9.37 5.15 16.16
C LYS A 102 8.36 4.76 17.24
N TYR A 103 7.21 4.26 16.82
CA TYR A 103 6.13 3.83 17.72
C TYR A 103 6.46 2.52 18.45
N SER A 104 7.36 1.70 17.91
CA SER A 104 7.85 0.50 18.62
C SER A 104 8.88 0.81 19.71
N ARG A 105 9.49 2.00 19.70
CA ARG A 105 10.55 2.41 20.65
C ARG A 105 10.07 3.42 21.69
N SER A 106 8.88 3.97 21.53
CA SER A 106 8.35 5.00 22.42
C SER A 106 8.03 4.50 23.83
N PHE A 107 8.19 3.21 24.14
CA PHE A 107 8.10 2.64 25.49
C PHE A 107 8.97 1.39 25.64
#